data_AF-A0A0Q4D908-F1
#
_entry.id   AF-A0A0Q4D908-F1
#
_cell.length_a   1.000
_cell.length_b   1.000
_cell.length_c   1.000
_cell.angle_alpha   90.00
_cell.angle_beta   90.00
_cell.angle_gamma   90.00
#
_symmetry.space_group_name_H-M   'P 1'
#
loop_
_entity.id
_entity.type
_entity.pdbx_description
1 polymer ?
#
loop_
_entity_poly.entity_id
_entity_poly.type
_entity_poly.pdbx_seq_one_letter_code
_entity_poly.pdbx_strand_id
1 'polypeptide(L)'
;MTAANQHIEVDGGVLKKQAALARDASRAFNSAGHDVRADLPEDAFGLLNRGFVVPLANMVAARARELLTSAQDLADRVADGVDNASMVFSTVEQDAVDAFARSDG
;
A
#
# COMPACT_ATOMS: atom_id res chain seq x y z
N MET A 1 8.00 -23.00 38.43
CA MET A 1 8.66 -22.59 37.17
C MET A 1 7.57 -22.02 36.27
N THR A 2 7.40 -20.71 36.29
CA THR A 2 6.38 -19.97 35.52
C THR A 2 7.07 -19.34 34.32
N ALA A 3 7.28 -20.14 33.27
CA ALA A 3 7.88 -19.68 32.00
C ALA A 3 6.94 -19.88 30.80
N ALA A 4 5.64 -20.11 31.06
CA ALA A 4 4.61 -20.35 30.04
C ALA A 4 3.79 -19.10 29.65
N ASN A 5 4.10 -17.91 30.19
CA ASN A 5 3.20 -16.74 30.09
C ASN A 5 3.70 -15.59 29.21
N GLN A 6 4.70 -15.80 28.37
CA GLN A 6 5.03 -14.84 27.31
C GLN A 6 4.56 -15.40 25.96
N HIS A 7 3.23 -15.58 25.86
CA HIS A 7 2.57 -15.67 24.57
C HIS A 7 2.81 -14.32 23.89
N ILE A 8 3.83 -14.24 23.03
CA ILE A 8 3.94 -13.15 22.06
C ILE A 8 2.86 -13.46 21.04
N GLU A 9 1.60 -13.18 21.40
CA GLU A 9 0.49 -13.14 20.46
C GLU A 9 0.80 -11.96 19.55
N VAL A 10 1.46 -12.24 18.43
CA VAL A 10 1.57 -11.25 17.36
C VAL A 10 0.13 -11.00 16.95
N ASP A 11 -0.37 -9.78 17.19
CA ASP A 11 -1.74 -9.41 16.85
C ASP A 11 -1.89 -9.48 15.33
N GLY A 12 -2.19 -10.67 14.81
CA GLY A 12 -2.44 -10.92 13.41
C GLY A 12 -3.63 -10.11 12.91
N GLY A 13 -4.51 -9.66 13.81
CA GLY A 13 -5.54 -8.67 13.53
C GLY A 13 -4.95 -7.31 13.17
N VAL A 14 -3.94 -6.84 13.90
CA VAL A 14 -3.21 -5.59 13.59
C VAL A 14 -2.49 -5.68 12.26
N LEU A 15 -1.80 -6.78 11.97
CA LEU A 15 -1.10 -6.96 10.67
C LEU A 15 -2.10 -7.02 9.51
N LYS A 16 -3.18 -7.81 9.63
CA LYS A 16 -4.25 -7.85 8.62
C LYS A 16 -4.88 -6.48 8.40
N LYS A 17 -5.11 -5.71 9.48
CA LYS A 17 -5.64 -4.35 9.40
C LYS A 17 -4.67 -3.41 8.69
N GLN A 18 -3.37 -3.49 8.98
CA GLN A 18 -2.34 -2.71 8.30
C GLN A 18 -2.28 -3.02 6.80
N ALA A 19 -2.27 -4.30 6.42
CA ALA A 19 -2.32 -4.71 5.01
C ALA A 19 -3.58 -4.21 4.31
N ALA A 20 -4.74 -4.31 4.96
CA ALA A 20 -6.00 -3.79 4.43
C ALA A 20 -5.96 -2.26 4.21
N LEU A 21 -5.44 -1.50 5.18
CA LEU A 21 -5.28 -0.05 5.05
C LEU A 21 -4.35 0.33 3.89
N ALA A 22 -3.24 -0.40 3.74
CA ALA A 22 -2.31 -0.18 2.62
C ALA A 22 -2.96 -0.50 1.26
N ARG A 23 -3.75 -1.58 1.18
CA ARG A 23 -4.54 -1.90 -0.03
C ARG A 23 -5.58 -0.83 -0.34
N ASP A 24 -6.28 -0.30 0.66
CA ASP A 24 -7.26 0.76 0.47
C ASP A 24 -6.59 2.06 0.00
N ALA A 25 -5.41 2.39 0.55
CA ALA A 25 -4.61 3.52 0.07
C ALA A 25 -4.15 3.34 -1.38
N SER A 26 -3.68 2.15 -1.76
CA SER A 26 -3.33 1.80 -3.16
C SER A 26 -4.52 2.05 -4.10
N ARG A 27 -5.71 1.56 -3.75
CA ARG A 27 -6.93 1.80 -4.55
C ARG A 27 -7.28 3.29 -4.65
N ALA A 28 -7.12 4.05 -3.57
CA ALA A 28 -7.37 5.49 -3.57
C ALA A 28 -6.38 6.24 -4.49
N PHE A 29 -5.09 5.87 -4.47
CA PHE A 29 -4.09 6.45 -5.37
C PHE A 29 -4.35 6.11 -6.83
N ASN A 30 -4.77 4.88 -7.13
CA ASN A 30 -5.18 4.50 -8.48
C ASN A 30 -6.38 5.34 -8.97
N SER A 31 -7.41 5.49 -8.14
CA SER A 31 -8.59 6.31 -8.46
C SER A 31 -8.20 7.77 -8.70
N ALA A 32 -7.40 8.36 -7.82
CA ALA A 32 -6.91 9.73 -7.99
C ALA A 32 -6.06 9.87 -9.27
N GLY A 33 -5.25 8.86 -9.60
CA GLY A 33 -4.46 8.84 -10.84
C GLY A 33 -5.33 8.84 -12.09
N HIS A 34 -6.51 8.21 -12.04
CA HIS A 34 -7.51 8.28 -13.10
C HIS A 34 -8.14 9.68 -13.23
N ASP A 35 -8.47 10.33 -12.12
CA ASP A 35 -9.08 11.67 -12.14
C ASP A 35 -8.13 12.74 -12.71
N VAL A 36 -6.82 12.59 -12.46
CA VAL A 36 -5.78 13.49 -13.00
C VAL A 36 -5.53 13.26 -14.51
N ARG A 37 -6.21 12.31 -15.17
CA ARG A 37 -6.15 12.12 -16.64
C ARG A 37 -6.96 13.12 -17.46
N ALA A 38 -7.55 14.14 -16.85
CA ALA A 38 -8.26 15.21 -17.55
C ALA A 38 -7.28 16.18 -18.26
N ASP A 39 -6.49 15.67 -19.21
CA ASP A 39 -5.60 16.50 -20.04
C ASP A 39 -6.43 17.55 -20.79
N LEU A 40 -5.95 18.79 -20.76
CA LEU A 40 -6.62 19.88 -21.45
C LEU A 40 -6.36 19.78 -22.96
N PRO A 41 -7.39 19.95 -23.80
CA PRO A 41 -7.20 20.02 -25.25
C PRO A 41 -6.39 21.27 -25.61
N GLU A 42 -5.62 21.17 -26.70
CA GLU A 42 -4.69 22.25 -27.09
C GLU A 42 -5.38 23.60 -27.28
N ASP A 43 -6.63 23.61 -27.71
CA ASP A 43 -7.42 24.80 -27.98
C ASP A 43 -8.28 25.28 -26.80
N ALA A 44 -8.14 24.67 -25.60
CA ALA A 44 -8.95 24.96 -24.41
C ALA A 44 -8.99 26.45 -24.01
N PHE A 45 -7.94 27.21 -24.32
CA PHE A 45 -7.83 28.64 -23.97
C PHE A 45 -7.68 29.56 -25.20
N GLY A 46 -8.01 29.06 -26.39
CA GLY A 46 -7.87 29.81 -27.65
C GLY A 46 -6.42 29.94 -28.14
N LEU A 47 -6.26 30.37 -29.41
CA LEU A 47 -4.99 30.37 -30.14
C LEU A 47 -3.86 31.17 -29.46
N LEU A 48 -4.17 32.21 -28.70
CA LEU A 48 -3.17 33.06 -28.04
C LEU A 48 -2.58 32.43 -26.77
N ASN A 49 -3.34 31.61 -26.04
CA ASN A 49 -2.88 30.92 -24.83
C ASN A 49 -2.40 29.48 -25.09
N ARG A 50 -2.53 29.02 -26.34
CA ARG A 50 -2.18 27.66 -26.81
C ARG A 50 -0.76 27.23 -26.45
N GLY A 51 0.19 28.17 -26.47
CA GLY A 51 1.62 27.88 -26.30
C GLY A 51 2.12 27.78 -24.86
N PHE A 52 1.35 28.25 -23.86
CA PHE A 52 1.85 28.37 -22.49
C PHE A 52 1.00 27.62 -21.46
N VAL A 53 -0.31 27.84 -21.43
CA VAL A 53 -1.15 27.35 -20.34
C VAL A 53 -1.41 25.85 -20.45
N VAL A 54 -1.76 25.37 -21.65
CA VAL A 54 -2.09 23.96 -21.88
C VAL A 54 -0.86 23.03 -21.66
N PRO A 55 0.33 23.32 -22.23
CA PRO A 55 1.50 22.46 -22.02
C PRO A 55 1.93 22.38 -20.56
N LEU A 56 1.90 23.51 -19.84
CA LEU A 56 2.28 23.53 -18.42
C LEU A 56 1.27 22.78 -17.55
N ALA A 57 -0.03 22.98 -17.78
CA ALA A 57 -1.08 22.26 -17.06
C ALA A 57 -0.98 20.74 -17.28
N ASN A 58 -0.80 20.31 -18.53
CA ASN A 58 -0.66 18.90 -18.88
C ASN A 58 0.65 18.29 -18.33
N MET A 59 1.74 19.06 -18.28
CA MET A 59 3.00 18.62 -17.65
C MET A 59 2.83 18.41 -16.14
N VAL A 60 2.16 19.33 -15.45
CA VAL A 60 1.87 19.20 -14.01
C VAL A 60 0.94 18.01 -13.76
N ALA A 61 -0.10 17.84 -14.58
CA ALA A 61 -0.98 16.68 -14.51
C ALA A 61 -0.21 15.37 -14.73
N ALA A 62 0.65 15.29 -15.74
CA ALA A 62 1.51 14.13 -15.99
C ALA A 62 2.41 13.82 -14.79
N ARG A 63 3.05 14.84 -14.21
CA ARG A 63 3.90 14.65 -13.03
C ARG A 63 3.12 14.18 -11.80
N ALA A 64 1.92 14.72 -11.60
CA ALA A 64 1.03 14.27 -10.53
C ALA A 64 0.61 12.81 -10.72
N ARG A 65 0.33 12.37 -11.96
CA ARG A 65 0.06 10.95 -12.27
C ARG A 65 1.23 10.05 -11.92
N GLU A 66 2.45 10.42 -12.28
CA GLU A 66 3.65 9.63 -11.94
C GLU A 66 3.83 9.46 -10.43
N LEU A 67 3.61 10.53 -9.66
CA LEU A 67 3.68 10.48 -8.20
C LEU A 67 2.59 9.58 -7.61
N LEU A 68 1.36 9.64 -8.14
CA LEU A 68 0.25 8.80 -7.70
C LEU A 68 0.50 7.32 -8.02
N THR A 69 1.01 7.00 -9.22
CA THR A 69 1.43 5.63 -9.57
C THR A 69 2.53 5.13 -8.64
N SER A 70 3.53 5.96 -8.35
CA SER A 70 4.62 5.57 -7.43
C SER A 70 4.11 5.34 -6.00
N ALA A 71 3.15 6.15 -5.53
CA ALA A 71 2.51 6.00 -4.23
C ALA A 71 1.65 4.73 -4.16
N GLN A 72 0.92 4.42 -5.24
CA GLN A 72 0.18 3.16 -5.39
C GLN A 72 1.11 1.96 -5.28
N ASP A 73 2.19 1.92 -6.07
CA ASP A 73 3.16 0.82 -6.06
C ASP A 73 3.80 0.63 -4.69
N LEU A 74 4.10 1.73 -3.98
CA LEU A 74 4.64 1.66 -2.63
C LEU A 74 3.61 1.10 -1.64
N ALA A 75 2.35 1.52 -1.73
CA ALA A 75 1.28 1.03 -0.87
C ALA A 75 1.01 -0.47 -1.10
N ASP A 76 1.03 -0.94 -2.35
CA ASP A 76 0.92 -2.36 -2.67
C ASP A 76 2.08 -3.17 -2.08
N ARG A 77 3.33 -2.69 -2.21
CA ARG A 77 4.50 -3.35 -1.61
C ARG A 77 4.43 -3.40 -0.08
N VAL A 78 3.90 -2.36 0.56
CA VAL A 78 3.68 -2.37 2.01
C VAL A 78 2.65 -3.43 2.39
N ALA A 79 1.52 -3.50 1.66
CA ALA A 79 0.52 -4.53 1.89
C ALA A 79 1.10 -5.95 1.76
N ASP A 80 1.81 -6.22 0.66
CA ASP A 80 2.44 -7.52 0.40
C ASP A 80 3.50 -7.86 1.46
N GLY A 81 4.28 -6.88 1.90
CA GLY A 81 5.28 -7.04 2.95
C GLY A 81 4.66 -7.38 4.30
N VAL A 82 3.56 -6.73 4.66
CA VAL A 82 2.82 -6.99 5.90
C VAL A 82 2.14 -8.36 5.86
N ASP A 83 1.54 -8.75 4.73
CA ASP A 83 0.95 -10.08 4.53
C ASP A 83 2.01 -11.17 4.68
N ASN A 84 3.18 -10.98 4.07
CA ASN A 84 4.30 -11.91 4.21
C ASN A 84 4.80 -12.02 5.65
N ALA A 85 4.96 -10.88 6.34
CA ALA A 85 5.33 -10.88 7.76
C ALA A 85 4.29 -11.64 8.60
N SER A 86 2.99 -11.44 8.35
CA SER A 86 1.92 -12.16 9.03
C SER A 86 1.99 -13.67 8.81
N MET A 87 2.32 -14.13 7.60
CA MET A 87 2.49 -15.56 7.33
C MET A 87 3.70 -16.13 8.08
N VAL A 88 4.84 -15.44 8.04
CA VAL A 88 6.06 -15.88 8.74
C VAL A 88 5.81 -15.98 10.24
N PHE A 89 5.16 -14.98 10.84
CA PHE A 89 4.83 -15.02 12.27
C PHE A 89 3.89 -16.18 12.62
N SER A 90 2.86 -16.42 11.82
CA SER A 90 1.95 -17.56 12.02
C SER A 90 2.68 -18.91 12.00
N THR A 91 3.65 -19.08 11.10
CA THR A 91 4.48 -20.30 11.03
C THR A 91 5.35 -20.45 12.27
N VAL A 92 6.04 -19.39 12.69
CA VAL A 92 6.91 -19.41 13.89
C VAL A 92 6.11 -19.71 15.15
N GLU A 93 4.91 -19.14 15.28
CA GLU A 93 4.03 -19.39 16.42
C GLU A 93 3.57 -20.86 16.46
N GLN A 94 3.21 -21.42 15.30
CA GLN A 94 2.80 -22.82 15.21
C GLN A 94 3.97 -23.78 15.52
N ASP A 95 5.17 -23.50 15.01
CA ASP A 95 6.38 -24.27 15.32
C ASP A 95 6.70 -24.24 16.82
N ALA A 96 6.51 -23.09 17.47
CA ALA A 96 6.71 -22.94 18.91
C ALA A 96 5.69 -23.76 19.71
N VAL A 97 4.40 -23.68 19.37
CA VAL A 97 3.32 -24.48 20.01
C VAL A 97 3.61 -25.97 19.88
N ASP A 98 3.99 -26.41 18.68
CA ASP A 98 4.36 -27.79 18.38
C ASP A 98 5.58 -28.27 19.20
N ALA A 99 6.59 -27.42 19.37
CA ALA A 99 7.77 -27.74 20.17
C ALA A 99 7.43 -27.90 21.65
N PHE A 100 6.59 -27.03 22.21
CA PHE A 100 6.14 -27.13 23.60
C PHE A 100 5.25 -28.36 23.84
N ALA A 101 4.33 -28.66 22.92
CA ALA A 101 3.49 -29.86 23.02
C ALA A 101 4.30 -31.17 23.04
N ARG A 102 5.47 -31.19 22.38
CA ARG A 102 6.40 -32.33 22.38
C ARG A 102 7.31 -32.40 23.61
N SER A 103 7.55 -31.30 24.32
CA SER A 103 8.39 -31.30 25.54
C SER A 103 7.63 -31.74 26.79
N ASP A 104 6.31 -31.61 26.78
CA ASP A 104 5.44 -31.88 27.93
C ASP A 104 4.82 -33.30 27.92
N GLY A 105 5.09 -34.10 26.89
CA GLY A 105 4.67 -35.51 26.74
C GLY A 105 5.83 -36.49 26.84
#